data_AF-A0AAP2D873-F1
#
_entry.id   AF-A0AAP2D873-F1
#
_cell.length_a   1.000
_cell.length_b   1.000
_cell.length_c   1.000
_cell.angle_alpha   90.00
_cell.angle_beta   90.00
_cell.angle_gamma   90.00
#
_symmetry.space_group_name_H-M   'P 1'
#
loop_
_entity.id
_entity.type
_entity.pdbx_description
1 polymer ?
#
loop_
_entity_poly.entity_id
_entity_poly.type
_entity_poly.pdbx_seq_one_letter_code
_entity_poly.pdbx_strand_id
1 'polypeptide(L)'
;MDIFRPLTLILLFLTTSPVVGQHKDIYKELNTLYQGRLKYSFDSFMDTWERASRSKGKVVTMLTGMEKTIYQIHHDFFQPLSFRFYGWEAWEDRSWFTDTKYIVIQNKVPFKVVDNLDSLKDQVDCPDTIFNFRPQTIFNQATTLYLLPEYEDALKRFLDEECFREQGPVNPKTEFLEERIRTTLKIDWTTIITQPEIFAIYLSRDLKSAVIDYRLASTGMRSLLQKEHEHWVIKKSEELWIE
;
A
#
# COMPACT_ATOMS: atom_id res chain seq x y z
N MET A 1 -62.55 -6.20 -51.79
CA MET A 1 -61.47 -5.28 -52.21
C MET A 1 -60.50 -5.29 -51.05
N ASP A 2 -59.64 -6.30 -51.05
CA ASP A 2 -59.10 -6.87 -49.82
C ASP A 2 -57.58 -6.75 -49.73
N ILE A 3 -57.18 -6.07 -48.66
CA ILE A 3 -56.14 -6.44 -47.70
C ILE A 3 -54.78 -6.83 -48.27
N PHE A 4 -53.81 -5.91 -48.20
CA PHE A 4 -52.42 -6.26 -47.93
C PHE A 4 -51.80 -5.25 -46.94
N ARG A 5 -51.53 -5.72 -45.73
CA ARG A 5 -50.69 -5.06 -44.71
C ARG A 5 -49.23 -5.46 -44.96
N PRO A 6 -48.24 -4.56 -44.80
CA PRO A 6 -46.86 -4.99 -44.64
C PRO A 6 -46.57 -5.26 -43.16
N LEU A 7 -46.14 -6.48 -42.84
CA LEU A 7 -45.55 -6.83 -41.55
C LEU A 7 -44.03 -6.78 -41.72
N THR A 8 -43.41 -5.66 -41.38
CA THR A 8 -41.94 -5.58 -41.30
C THR A 8 -41.52 -6.05 -39.91
N LEU A 9 -40.98 -7.27 -39.83
CA LEU A 9 -40.41 -7.84 -38.62
C LEU A 9 -39.05 -7.16 -38.36
N ILE A 10 -38.97 -6.31 -37.34
CA ILE A 10 -37.68 -5.81 -36.84
C ILE A 10 -37.11 -6.88 -35.91
N LEU A 11 -36.13 -7.65 -36.41
CA LEU A 11 -35.30 -8.53 -35.59
C LEU A 11 -34.29 -7.67 -34.80
N LEU A 12 -34.68 -7.29 -33.59
CA LEU A 12 -33.76 -6.78 -32.57
C LEU A 12 -32.87 -7.95 -32.11
N PHE A 13 -31.68 -8.07 -32.69
CA PHE A 13 -30.60 -8.83 -32.08
C PHE A 13 -30.11 -8.06 -30.84
N LEU A 14 -30.75 -8.31 -29.71
CA LEU A 14 -30.15 -8.05 -28.39
C LEU A 14 -28.98 -9.02 -28.24
N THR A 15 -27.80 -8.62 -28.72
CA THR A 15 -26.54 -9.22 -28.28
C THR A 15 -26.32 -8.78 -26.84
N THR A 16 -26.94 -9.48 -25.90
CA THR A 16 -26.46 -9.48 -24.52
C THR A 16 -25.10 -10.15 -24.56
N SER A 17 -24.04 -9.35 -24.76
CA SER A 17 -22.69 -9.80 -24.46
C SER A 17 -22.74 -10.35 -23.03
N PRO A 18 -22.41 -11.63 -22.82
CA PRO A 18 -22.34 -12.14 -21.47
C PRO A 18 -21.15 -11.43 -20.84
N VAL A 19 -21.41 -10.48 -19.93
CA VAL A 19 -20.40 -9.97 -19.00
C VAL A 19 -20.13 -11.12 -18.04
N VAL A 20 -19.41 -12.13 -18.53
CA VAL A 20 -18.69 -13.09 -17.70
C VAL A 20 -17.53 -12.27 -17.15
N GLY A 21 -17.73 -11.71 -15.96
CA GLY A 21 -16.64 -11.21 -15.14
C GLY A 21 -15.74 -12.38 -14.79
N GLN A 22 -14.81 -12.74 -15.68
CA GLN A 22 -13.65 -13.52 -15.29
C GLN A 22 -12.93 -12.69 -14.22
N HIS A 23 -12.96 -13.16 -12.97
CA HIS A 23 -11.99 -12.69 -11.99
C HIS A 23 -10.60 -12.93 -12.59
N LYS A 24 -9.94 -11.84 -12.97
CA LYS A 24 -8.60 -11.88 -13.54
C LYS A 24 -7.66 -12.46 -12.48
N ASP A 25 -7.01 -13.58 -12.79
CA ASP A 25 -5.99 -14.16 -11.92
C ASP A 25 -4.71 -13.31 -12.02
N ILE A 26 -4.54 -12.40 -11.06
CA ILE A 26 -3.43 -11.43 -10.99
C ILE A 26 -2.08 -12.16 -10.94
N TYR A 27 -2.00 -13.29 -10.22
CA TYR A 27 -0.79 -14.09 -10.14
C TYR A 27 -0.43 -14.68 -11.52
N LYS A 28 -1.42 -15.28 -12.21
CA LYS A 28 -1.18 -15.88 -13.53
C LYS A 28 -0.74 -14.82 -14.55
N GLU A 29 -1.33 -13.64 -14.50
CA GLU A 29 -0.91 -12.51 -15.32
C GLU A 29 0.53 -12.13 -15.02
N LEU A 30 0.86 -11.85 -13.75
CA LEU A 30 2.20 -11.45 -13.32
C LEU A 30 3.26 -12.48 -13.71
N ASN A 31 2.98 -13.77 -13.51
CA ASN A 31 3.87 -14.85 -13.92
C ASN A 31 4.04 -14.91 -15.44
N THR A 32 2.97 -14.71 -16.23
CA THR A 32 3.05 -14.69 -17.69
C THR A 32 3.94 -13.53 -18.19
N LEU A 33 3.80 -12.35 -17.57
CA LEU A 33 4.60 -11.17 -17.88
C LEU A 33 6.09 -11.41 -17.64
N TYR A 34 6.40 -12.01 -16.48
CA TYR A 34 7.77 -12.39 -16.11
C TYR A 34 8.37 -13.37 -17.11
N GLN A 35 7.67 -14.47 -17.42
CA GLN A 35 8.16 -15.49 -18.36
C GLN A 35 8.32 -14.95 -19.78
N GLY A 36 7.44 -14.05 -20.23
CA GLY A 36 7.51 -13.45 -21.56
C GLY A 36 8.52 -12.31 -21.70
N ARG A 37 9.09 -11.79 -20.60
CA ARG A 37 9.93 -10.57 -20.56
C ARG A 37 9.33 -9.37 -21.34
N LEU A 38 8.00 -9.27 -21.35
CA LEU A 38 7.28 -8.29 -22.17
C LEU A 38 7.18 -6.94 -21.45
N LYS A 39 8.19 -6.07 -21.62
CA LYS A 39 8.29 -4.77 -20.92
C LYS A 39 7.03 -3.89 -21.05
N TYR A 40 6.45 -3.77 -22.25
CA TYR A 40 5.23 -3.00 -22.48
C TYR A 40 4.01 -3.57 -21.76
N SER A 41 3.99 -4.88 -21.53
CA SER A 41 2.89 -5.56 -20.86
C SER A 41 2.97 -5.39 -19.34
N PHE A 42 4.16 -5.12 -18.77
CA PHE A 42 4.28 -4.80 -17.35
C PHE A 42 3.71 -3.41 -17.02
N ASP A 43 3.89 -2.42 -17.90
CA ASP A 43 3.26 -1.10 -17.71
C ASP A 43 1.72 -1.22 -17.68
N SER A 44 1.14 -2.08 -18.54
CA SER A 44 -0.31 -2.33 -18.54
C SER A 44 -0.82 -3.01 -17.25
N PHE A 45 0.00 -3.86 -16.64
CA PHE A 45 -0.29 -4.43 -15.32
C PHE A 45 -0.35 -3.34 -14.25
N MET A 46 0.64 -2.43 -14.25
CA MET A 46 0.69 -1.30 -13.33
C MET A 46 -0.50 -0.34 -13.50
N ASP A 47 -0.89 -0.03 -14.73
CA ASP A 47 -2.08 0.79 -15.03
C ASP A 47 -3.38 0.14 -14.54
N THR A 48 -3.45 -1.19 -14.60
CA THR A 48 -4.59 -1.95 -14.09
C THR A 48 -4.66 -1.87 -12.56
N TRP A 49 -3.52 -2.01 -11.88
CA TRP A 49 -3.44 -1.85 -10.43
C TRP A 49 -3.76 -0.43 -9.98
N GLU A 50 -3.25 0.58 -10.69
CA GLU A 50 -3.56 1.97 -10.42
C GLU A 50 -5.06 2.26 -10.55
N ARG A 51 -5.71 1.79 -11.63
CA ARG A 51 -7.17 1.92 -11.80
C ARG A 51 -7.93 1.21 -10.68
N ALA A 52 -7.52 0.01 -10.30
CA ALA A 52 -8.11 -0.71 -9.18
C ALA A 52 -7.98 0.08 -7.88
N SER A 53 -6.79 0.65 -7.61
CA SER A 53 -6.50 1.48 -6.45
C SER A 53 -7.40 2.71 -6.39
N ARG A 54 -7.53 3.44 -7.51
CA ARG A 54 -8.41 4.62 -7.61
C ARG A 54 -9.89 4.30 -7.40
N SER A 55 -10.39 3.25 -8.02
CA SER A 55 -11.81 2.85 -7.91
C SER A 55 -12.23 2.48 -6.49
N LYS A 56 -11.25 2.14 -5.65
CA LYS A 56 -11.43 1.59 -4.31
C LYS A 56 -11.08 2.58 -3.20
N GLY A 57 -10.57 3.78 -3.51
CA GLY A 57 -10.21 4.79 -2.51
C GLY A 57 -11.44 5.33 -1.76
N LYS A 58 -11.35 5.49 -0.43
CA LYS A 58 -12.37 6.18 0.36
C LYS A 58 -12.23 7.69 0.16
N VAL A 59 -13.35 8.39 -0.06
CA VAL A 59 -13.37 9.86 -0.07
C VAL A 59 -13.24 10.37 1.36
N VAL A 60 -12.38 11.38 1.59
CA VAL A 60 -12.11 11.94 2.95
C VAL A 60 -13.39 12.37 3.66
N THR A 61 -14.41 12.85 2.94
CA THR A 61 -15.71 13.25 3.49
C THR A 61 -16.52 12.09 4.08
N MET A 62 -16.17 10.84 3.77
CA MET A 62 -16.82 9.64 4.31
C MET A 62 -16.13 9.12 5.58
N LEU A 63 -14.98 9.68 5.96
CA LEU A 63 -14.26 9.28 7.17
C LEU A 63 -14.90 9.91 8.40
N THR A 64 -15.05 9.13 9.46
CA THR A 64 -15.65 9.60 10.72
C THR A 64 -14.78 9.24 11.93
N GLY A 65 -14.88 10.06 12.99
CA GLY A 65 -14.23 9.79 14.27
C GLY A 65 -12.73 9.47 14.14
N MET A 66 -12.35 8.31 14.69
CA MET A 66 -10.96 7.84 14.75
C MET A 66 -10.34 7.61 13.37
N GLU A 67 -11.11 7.16 12.37
CA GLU A 67 -10.56 6.96 11.02
C GLU A 67 -9.98 8.26 10.47
N LYS A 68 -10.67 9.38 10.66
CA LYS A 68 -10.19 10.70 10.21
C LYS A 68 -8.86 11.06 10.88
N THR A 69 -8.74 10.81 12.19
CA THR A 69 -7.51 11.09 12.94
C THR A 69 -6.35 10.23 12.45
N ILE A 70 -6.55 8.92 12.24
CA ILE A 70 -5.51 8.02 11.73
C ILE A 70 -5.08 8.41 10.30
N TYR A 71 -6.02 8.77 9.44
CA TYR A 71 -5.71 9.25 8.09
C TYR A 71 -4.91 10.56 8.11
N GLN A 72 -5.21 11.46 9.05
CA GLN A 72 -4.46 12.71 9.23
C GLN A 72 -3.05 12.44 9.76
N ILE A 73 -2.91 11.57 10.77
CA ILE A 73 -1.61 11.12 11.26
C ILE A 73 -0.79 10.56 10.12
N HIS A 74 -1.36 9.66 9.32
CA HIS A 74 -0.68 9.12 8.16
C HIS A 74 -0.29 10.24 7.19
N HIS A 75 -1.18 11.17 6.85
CA HIS A 75 -0.85 12.26 5.93
C HIS A 75 0.35 13.09 6.40
N ASP A 76 0.38 13.48 7.68
CA ASP A 76 1.42 14.34 8.23
C ASP A 76 2.74 13.59 8.51
N PHE A 77 2.64 12.33 8.96
CA PHE A 77 3.81 11.47 9.25
C PHE A 77 4.46 10.92 7.98
N PHE A 78 3.67 10.69 6.94
CA PHE A 78 4.11 9.88 5.81
C PHE A 78 4.90 10.67 4.78
N GLN A 79 6.22 10.54 4.83
CA GLN A 79 7.17 11.12 3.88
C GLN A 79 7.99 9.99 3.23
N PRO A 80 7.45 9.29 2.21
CA PRO A 80 8.07 8.05 1.68
C PRO A 80 9.41 8.28 0.98
N LEU A 81 9.74 9.53 0.66
CA LEU A 81 10.90 9.91 -0.15
C LEU A 81 11.91 10.74 0.66
N SER A 82 11.74 10.84 1.98
CA SER A 82 12.62 11.62 2.86
C SER A 82 12.95 10.84 4.13
N PHE A 83 14.07 10.09 4.12
CA PHE A 83 14.53 9.35 5.30
C PHE A 83 14.99 10.26 6.45
N ARG A 84 15.50 11.45 6.13
CA ARG A 84 15.86 12.49 7.12
C ARG A 84 14.69 12.84 8.03
N PHE A 85 13.46 12.79 7.50
CA PHE A 85 12.26 13.07 8.28
C PHE A 85 12.12 12.14 9.50
N TYR A 86 12.63 10.91 9.41
CA TYR A 86 12.57 9.93 10.49
C TYR A 86 13.82 9.95 11.40
N GLY A 87 14.76 10.88 11.20
CA GLY A 87 16.01 10.96 11.95
C GLY A 87 17.05 9.89 11.55
N TRP A 88 16.90 9.30 10.36
CA TRP A 88 17.73 8.19 9.89
C TRP A 88 18.88 8.66 8.99
N GLU A 89 19.73 9.56 9.52
CA GLU A 89 20.81 10.24 8.77
C GLU A 89 21.93 9.30 8.29
N ALA A 90 22.18 8.18 8.98
CA ALA A 90 23.28 7.27 8.66
C ALA A 90 23.09 6.46 7.36
N TRP A 91 21.92 6.53 6.73
CA TRP A 91 21.55 5.71 5.56
C TRP A 91 21.09 6.57 4.37
N GLU A 92 21.45 7.86 4.36
CA GLU A 92 21.08 8.84 3.31
C GLU A 92 21.48 8.43 1.90
N ASP A 93 22.54 7.64 1.74
CA ASP A 93 23.01 7.17 0.43
C ASP A 93 22.15 6.03 -0.15
N ARG A 94 21.12 5.56 0.57
CA ARG A 94 20.31 4.41 0.13
C ARG A 94 19.12 4.84 -0.72
N SER A 95 19.02 4.21 -1.89
CA SER A 95 18.07 4.54 -2.96
C SER A 95 16.79 3.69 -2.96
N TRP A 96 16.50 2.95 -1.87
CA TRP A 96 15.44 1.93 -1.86
C TRP A 96 14.05 2.46 -2.22
N PHE A 97 13.79 3.75 -1.98
CA PHE A 97 12.53 4.40 -2.33
C PHE A 97 12.72 5.61 -3.26
N THR A 98 13.96 5.91 -3.70
CA THR A 98 14.22 7.06 -4.60
C THR A 98 13.89 6.72 -6.05
N ASP A 99 13.40 7.71 -6.80
CA ASP A 99 12.96 7.59 -8.20
C ASP A 99 11.95 6.47 -8.50
N THR A 100 11.22 5.98 -7.48
CA THR A 100 10.13 5.03 -7.72
C THR A 100 9.01 5.72 -8.48
N LYS A 101 8.46 5.05 -9.50
CA LYS A 101 7.28 5.52 -10.22
C LYS A 101 5.99 5.31 -9.42
N TYR A 102 6.01 4.34 -8.51
CA TYR A 102 4.86 3.93 -7.73
C TYR A 102 5.17 3.90 -6.24
N ILE A 103 4.21 4.36 -5.43
CA ILE A 103 4.25 4.23 -3.98
C ILE A 103 3.17 3.24 -3.55
N VAL A 104 3.55 2.13 -2.94
CA VAL A 104 2.64 1.07 -2.48
C VAL A 104 2.34 1.26 -1.00
N ILE A 105 1.08 1.58 -0.68
CA ILE A 105 0.59 1.81 0.69
C ILE A 105 -0.06 0.54 1.26
N GLN A 106 0.25 0.24 2.53
CA GLN A 106 -0.35 -0.89 3.27
C GLN A 106 -1.88 -0.80 3.35
N ASN A 107 -2.56 -1.95 3.36
CA ASN A 107 -4.03 -2.02 3.36
C ASN A 107 -4.68 -2.00 4.75
N LYS A 108 -3.88 -2.11 5.79
CA LYS A 108 -4.35 -2.20 7.18
C LYS A 108 -3.46 -1.33 8.05
N VAL A 109 -4.06 -0.61 8.99
CA VAL A 109 -3.33 0.17 9.99
C VAL A 109 -3.89 -0.16 11.36
N PRO A 110 -3.10 -0.86 12.20
CA PRO A 110 -3.49 -1.08 13.58
C PRO A 110 -3.38 0.20 14.41
N PHE A 111 -4.31 0.40 15.33
CA PHE A 111 -4.31 1.54 16.23
C PHE A 111 -4.90 1.21 17.61
N LYS A 112 -4.58 2.04 18.61
CA LYS A 112 -5.15 1.92 19.96
C LYS A 112 -5.17 3.28 20.65
N VAL A 113 -6.22 3.56 21.42
CA VAL A 113 -6.24 4.70 22.35
C VAL A 113 -5.76 4.22 23.71
N VAL A 114 -4.80 4.92 24.31
CA VAL A 114 -4.19 4.56 25.59
C VAL A 114 -4.27 5.71 26.59
N ASP A 115 -4.24 5.34 27.86
CA ASP A 115 -4.29 6.29 28.98
C ASP A 115 -2.94 6.98 29.18
N ASN A 116 -1.87 6.23 28.95
CA ASN A 116 -0.51 6.71 29.09
C ASN A 116 0.39 6.13 27.99
N LEU A 117 0.91 7.00 27.12
CA LEU A 117 1.83 6.63 26.04
C LEU A 117 3.20 6.14 26.57
N ASP A 118 3.59 6.50 27.79
CA ASP A 118 4.86 6.05 28.38
C ASP A 118 4.84 4.57 28.80
N SER A 119 3.63 3.98 28.94
CA SER A 119 3.44 2.59 29.38
C SER A 119 3.58 1.55 28.26
N LEU A 120 3.88 1.99 27.03
CA LEU A 120 3.92 1.13 25.83
C LEU A 120 5.10 0.15 25.76
N LYS A 121 6.04 0.17 26.73
CA LYS A 121 7.22 -0.72 26.71
C LYS A 121 6.91 -2.18 27.02
N ASP A 122 5.78 -2.47 27.67
CA ASP A 122 5.52 -3.78 28.27
C ASP A 122 4.16 -4.41 27.85
N GLN A 123 3.45 -3.82 26.89
CA GLN A 123 2.12 -4.31 26.49
C GLN A 123 2.15 -5.05 25.15
N VAL A 124 1.99 -6.37 25.20
CA VAL A 124 1.47 -7.16 24.08
C VAL A 124 -0.04 -7.00 24.09
N ASP A 125 -0.53 -5.92 23.51
CA ASP A 125 -1.97 -5.70 23.38
C ASP A 125 -2.40 -5.82 21.92
N CYS A 126 -3.63 -6.31 21.70
CA CYS A 126 -4.22 -6.42 20.36
C CYS A 126 -4.82 -5.07 19.96
N PRO A 127 -4.17 -4.26 19.10
CA PRO A 127 -4.75 -3.02 18.60
C PRO A 127 -6.01 -3.30 17.76
N ASP A 128 -6.95 -2.36 17.78
CA ASP A 128 -7.99 -2.28 16.74
C ASP A 128 -7.32 -2.08 15.37
N THR A 129 -8.03 -2.34 14.27
CA THR A 129 -7.43 -2.23 12.93
C THR A 129 -8.37 -1.53 11.96
N ILE A 130 -7.85 -0.50 11.28
CA ILE A 130 -8.51 0.04 10.09
C ILE A 130 -8.17 -0.88 8.91
N PHE A 131 -9.17 -1.59 8.41
CA PHE A 131 -9.08 -2.36 7.19
C PHE A 131 -9.41 -1.50 5.96
N ASN A 132 -8.90 -1.91 4.80
CA ASN A 132 -9.03 -1.14 3.56
C ASN A 132 -8.52 0.30 3.72
N PHE A 133 -7.40 0.44 4.42
CA PHE A 133 -6.71 1.71 4.62
C PHE A 133 -6.22 2.25 3.28
N ARG A 134 -6.78 3.38 2.86
CA ARG A 134 -6.60 3.97 1.52
C ARG A 134 -6.59 5.49 1.62
N PRO A 135 -5.52 6.08 2.19
CA PRO A 135 -5.40 7.52 2.34
C PRO A 135 -5.29 8.17 0.97
N GLN A 136 -6.00 9.28 0.77
CA GLN A 136 -5.89 10.09 -0.44
C GLN A 136 -4.62 10.94 -0.35
N THR A 137 -3.47 10.33 -0.61
CA THR A 137 -2.19 11.03 -0.66
C THR A 137 -1.74 11.18 -2.10
N ILE A 138 -1.41 12.42 -2.48
CA ILE A 138 -0.87 12.77 -3.79
C ILE A 138 0.62 13.03 -3.61
N PHE A 139 1.44 12.31 -4.38
CA PHE A 139 2.88 12.55 -4.46
C PHE A 139 3.20 13.10 -5.85
N ASN A 140 3.88 14.23 -5.93
CA ASN A 140 4.15 14.90 -7.20
C ASN A 140 5.00 14.05 -8.17
N GLN A 141 5.81 13.14 -7.64
CA GLN A 141 6.78 12.35 -8.39
C GLN A 141 6.44 10.86 -8.52
N ALA A 142 5.34 10.39 -7.91
CA ALA A 142 4.99 8.97 -7.91
C ALA A 142 3.47 8.74 -7.83
N THR A 143 3.04 7.63 -8.42
CA THR A 143 1.64 7.20 -8.41
C THR A 143 1.35 6.33 -7.20
N THR A 144 0.30 6.67 -6.45
CA THR A 144 -0.13 5.87 -5.29
C THR A 144 -0.84 4.60 -5.73
N LEU A 145 -0.37 3.46 -5.24
CA LEU A 145 -1.01 2.14 -5.32
C LEU A 145 -1.39 1.69 -3.92
N TYR A 146 -2.59 1.14 -3.77
CA TYR A 146 -2.98 0.49 -2.51
C TYR A 146 -2.67 -1.00 -2.62
N LEU A 147 -2.07 -1.59 -1.58
CA LEU A 147 -1.78 -3.02 -1.52
C LEU A 147 -3.06 -3.84 -1.28
N LEU A 148 -3.93 -3.86 -2.29
CA LEU A 148 -5.20 -4.57 -2.23
C LEU A 148 -4.96 -6.06 -1.94
N PRO A 149 -5.82 -6.75 -1.17
CA PRO A 149 -5.60 -8.15 -0.77
C PRO A 149 -5.30 -9.08 -1.96
N GLU A 150 -5.99 -8.88 -3.08
CA GLU A 150 -5.78 -9.68 -4.30
C GLU A 150 -4.40 -9.45 -4.96
N TYR A 151 -3.83 -8.25 -4.83
CA TYR A 151 -2.47 -7.96 -5.30
C TYR A 151 -1.43 -8.45 -4.31
N GLU A 152 -1.68 -8.31 -3.01
CA GLU A 152 -0.80 -8.82 -1.95
C GLU A 152 -0.61 -10.34 -2.07
N ASP A 153 -1.72 -11.09 -2.20
CA ASP A 153 -1.68 -12.54 -2.41
C ASP A 153 -0.91 -12.91 -3.67
N ALA A 154 -1.22 -12.26 -4.79
CA ALA A 154 -0.57 -12.54 -6.06
C ALA A 154 0.94 -12.26 -6.04
N LEU A 155 1.35 -11.17 -5.41
CA LEU A 155 2.77 -10.80 -5.27
C LEU A 155 3.52 -11.75 -4.34
N LYS A 156 2.92 -12.16 -3.22
CA LYS A 156 3.50 -13.17 -2.31
C LYS A 156 3.68 -14.51 -3.02
N ARG A 157 2.65 -14.99 -3.73
CA ARG A 157 2.72 -16.22 -4.53
C ARG A 157 3.73 -16.12 -5.68
N PHE A 158 3.85 -14.94 -6.28
CA PHE A 158 4.83 -14.71 -7.35
C PHE A 158 6.25 -14.78 -6.82
N LEU A 159 6.54 -14.11 -5.69
CA LEU A 159 7.85 -14.06 -5.09
C LEU A 159 8.31 -15.40 -4.53
N ASP A 160 7.38 -16.19 -3.98
CA ASP A 160 7.54 -17.55 -3.42
C ASP A 160 8.72 -17.71 -2.44
N GLU A 161 8.41 -18.11 -1.21
CA GLU A 161 9.39 -18.23 -0.15
C GLU A 161 10.50 -19.24 -0.47
N GLU A 162 10.15 -20.36 -1.11
CA GLU A 162 11.13 -21.40 -1.49
C GLU A 162 12.16 -20.85 -2.48
N CYS A 163 11.72 -20.04 -3.45
CA CYS A 163 12.58 -19.40 -4.43
C CYS A 163 13.56 -18.40 -3.79
N PHE A 164 13.12 -17.64 -2.77
CA PHE A 164 14.00 -16.71 -2.06
C PHE A 164 15.04 -17.43 -1.19
N ARG A 165 14.64 -18.50 -0.49
CA ARG A 165 15.57 -19.30 0.34
C ARG A 165 16.65 -19.98 -0.50
N GLU A 166 16.31 -20.43 -1.70
CA GLU A 166 17.25 -21.13 -2.59
C GLU A 166 18.19 -20.19 -3.37
N GLN A 167 17.72 -18.99 -3.76
CA GLN A 167 18.47 -18.08 -4.63
C GLN A 167 19.12 -16.90 -3.88
N GLY A 168 18.77 -16.69 -2.61
CA GLY A 168 19.26 -15.57 -1.81
C GLY A 168 18.76 -14.21 -2.33
N PRO A 169 19.43 -13.08 -1.99
CA PRO A 169 18.99 -11.73 -2.34
C PRO A 169 18.98 -11.42 -3.85
N VAL A 170 19.48 -12.34 -4.69
CA VAL A 170 19.47 -12.22 -6.16
C VAL A 170 18.35 -13.12 -6.71
N ASN A 171 17.11 -12.72 -6.46
CA ASN A 171 15.93 -13.37 -7.04
C ASN A 171 15.51 -12.59 -8.31
N PRO A 172 15.55 -13.18 -9.52
CA PRO A 172 15.19 -12.49 -10.75
C PRO A 172 13.74 -11.98 -10.78
N LYS A 173 12.84 -12.57 -9.99
CA LYS A 173 11.46 -12.07 -9.84
C LYS A 173 11.42 -10.78 -9.02
N THR A 174 12.27 -10.66 -8.01
CA THR A 174 12.45 -9.41 -7.26
C THR A 174 13.00 -8.31 -8.18
N GLU A 175 14.02 -8.62 -8.99
CA GLU A 175 14.57 -7.67 -9.97
C GLU A 175 13.51 -7.21 -10.98
N PHE A 176 12.67 -8.13 -11.45
CA PHE A 176 11.56 -7.82 -12.35
C PHE A 176 10.56 -6.82 -11.74
N LEU A 177 10.19 -6.99 -10.46
CA LEU A 177 9.29 -6.05 -9.77
C LEU A 177 9.97 -4.69 -9.50
N GLU A 178 11.24 -4.69 -9.11
CA GLU A 178 12.01 -3.48 -8.81
C GLU A 178 12.21 -2.56 -10.02
N GLU A 179 11.98 -3.04 -11.25
CA GLU A 179 11.96 -2.16 -12.42
C GLU A 179 10.88 -1.08 -12.37
N ARG A 180 9.81 -1.27 -11.57
CA ARG A 180 8.71 -0.29 -11.43
C ARG A 180 8.44 0.08 -9.98
N ILE A 181 8.58 -0.87 -9.06
CA ILE A 181 8.25 -0.69 -7.65
C ILE A 181 9.55 -0.89 -6.86
N ARG A 182 10.28 0.20 -6.61
CA ARG A 182 11.51 0.13 -5.81
C ARG A 182 11.14 -0.04 -4.34
N THR A 183 11.59 -1.15 -3.75
CA THR A 183 11.24 -1.59 -2.40
C THR A 183 12.49 -2.15 -1.72
N THR A 184 12.31 -2.72 -0.53
CA THR A 184 13.34 -3.47 0.19
C THR A 184 13.23 -4.98 -0.05
N LEU A 185 12.58 -5.41 -1.14
CA LEU A 185 12.35 -6.84 -1.47
C LEU A 185 13.63 -7.67 -1.58
N LYS A 186 14.78 -7.06 -1.87
CA LYS A 186 16.10 -7.72 -1.83
C LYS A 186 16.57 -8.13 -0.43
N ILE A 187 16.02 -7.50 0.59
CA ILE A 187 16.37 -7.71 2.00
C ILE A 187 15.28 -8.54 2.67
N ASP A 188 14.03 -8.16 2.44
CA ASP A 188 12.86 -8.86 2.94
C ASP A 188 11.81 -8.99 1.83
N TRP A 189 11.69 -10.19 1.29
CA TRP A 189 10.74 -10.54 0.22
C TRP A 189 9.28 -10.38 0.64
N THR A 190 8.99 -10.30 1.94
CA THR A 190 7.64 -10.06 2.45
C THR A 190 7.24 -8.59 2.39
N THR A 191 8.22 -7.68 2.22
CA THR A 191 8.02 -6.22 2.22
C THR A 191 7.80 -5.70 0.79
N ILE A 192 6.56 -5.83 0.30
CA ILE A 192 6.12 -5.34 -1.03
C ILE A 192 5.81 -3.82 -1.01
N ILE A 193 5.73 -3.23 0.17
CA ILE A 193 5.44 -1.81 0.32
C ILE A 193 6.69 -0.95 0.04
N THR A 194 6.50 0.25 -0.50
CA THR A 194 7.59 1.17 -0.86
C THR A 194 7.77 2.27 0.17
N GLN A 195 7.45 1.95 1.42
CA GLN A 195 7.18 2.93 2.44
C GLN A 195 7.43 2.36 3.83
N PRO A 196 7.51 3.21 4.88
CA PRO A 196 7.49 2.72 6.24
C PRO A 196 6.23 1.86 6.50
N GLU A 197 6.42 0.64 7.00
CA GLU A 197 5.32 -0.22 7.43
C GLU A 197 4.86 0.22 8.81
N ILE A 198 3.66 0.74 8.95
CA ILE A 198 3.09 1.08 10.26
C ILE A 198 2.61 -0.22 10.92
N PHE A 199 3.24 -0.58 12.03
CA PHE A 199 2.81 -1.69 12.87
C PHE A 199 1.68 -1.31 13.80
N ALA A 200 1.75 -0.11 14.41
CA ALA A 200 0.71 0.38 15.29
C ALA A 200 0.77 1.91 15.46
N ILE A 201 -0.40 2.52 15.64
CA ILE A 201 -0.54 3.92 16.07
C ILE A 201 -1.23 3.93 17.44
N TYR A 202 -0.52 4.40 18.46
CA TYR A 202 -1.06 4.60 19.80
C TYR A 202 -1.41 6.07 20.00
N LEU A 203 -2.64 6.38 20.40
CA LEU A 203 -3.10 7.75 20.63
C LEU A 203 -3.38 8.00 22.10
N SER A 204 -3.06 9.20 22.57
CA SER A 204 -3.57 9.69 23.86
C SER A 204 -5.10 9.85 23.81
N ARG A 205 -5.78 9.71 24.95
CA ARG A 205 -7.24 9.91 25.04
C ARG A 205 -7.74 11.26 24.53
N ASP A 206 -6.94 12.30 24.69
CA ASP A 206 -7.27 13.66 24.23
C ASP A 206 -6.94 13.90 22.75
N LEU A 207 -6.37 12.91 22.06
CA LEU A 207 -5.99 12.95 20.66
C LEU A 207 -5.00 14.08 20.32
N LYS A 208 -4.16 14.47 21.27
CA LYS A 208 -3.12 15.50 21.08
C LYS A 208 -1.71 14.93 20.94
N SER A 209 -1.51 13.67 21.29
CA SER A 209 -0.23 12.98 21.18
C SER A 209 -0.42 11.59 20.62
N ALA A 210 0.56 11.10 19.87
CA ALA A 210 0.57 9.76 19.33
C ALA A 210 1.98 9.17 19.35
N VAL A 211 2.07 7.85 19.48
CA VAL A 211 3.29 7.08 19.25
C VAL A 211 3.03 6.17 18.05
N ILE A 212 3.94 6.17 17.08
CA ILE A 212 3.86 5.31 15.90
C ILE A 212 5.03 4.34 15.94
N ASP A 213 4.72 3.05 15.91
CA ASP A 213 5.69 1.99 15.69
C ASP A 213 5.65 1.59 14.23
N TYR A 214 6.81 1.58 13.58
CA TYR A 214 6.92 1.31 12.16
C TYR A 214 8.24 0.64 11.81
N ARG A 215 8.28 0.02 10.64
CA ARG A 215 9.51 -0.53 10.05
C ARG A 215 9.94 0.27 8.85
N LEU A 216 11.23 0.53 8.78
CA LEU A 216 11.90 1.24 7.71
C LEU A 216 13.03 0.34 7.20
N ALA A 217 12.82 -0.30 6.05
CA ALA A 217 13.64 -1.42 5.58
C ALA A 217 13.77 -2.52 6.64
N SER A 218 14.96 -2.79 7.16
CA SER A 218 15.22 -3.79 8.20
C SER A 218 15.22 -3.21 9.63
N THR A 219 14.85 -1.95 9.79
CA THR A 219 14.93 -1.25 11.08
C THR A 219 13.55 -0.98 11.66
N GLY A 220 13.32 -1.44 12.89
CA GLY A 220 12.17 -1.06 13.69
C GLY A 220 12.37 0.30 14.34
N MET A 221 11.39 1.18 14.17
CA MET A 221 11.44 2.57 14.59
C MET A 221 10.21 2.93 15.41
N ARG A 222 10.38 3.91 16.29
CA ARG A 222 9.31 4.54 17.05
C ARG A 222 9.38 6.05 16.95
N SER A 223 8.26 6.69 16.66
CA SER A 223 8.17 8.15 16.65
C SER A 223 7.07 8.65 17.58
N LEU A 224 7.41 9.63 18.40
CA LEU A 224 6.46 10.42 19.18
C LEU A 224 6.01 11.62 18.34
N LEU A 225 4.70 11.76 18.18
CA LEU A 225 4.05 12.87 17.47
C LEU A 225 3.21 13.69 18.44
N GLN A 226 3.14 14.99 18.15
CA GLN A 226 2.28 15.92 18.87
C GLN A 226 1.47 16.75 17.89
N LYS A 227 0.19 16.95 18.20
CA LYS A 227 -0.72 17.76 17.38
C LYS A 227 -0.49 19.25 17.65
N GLU A 228 -0.04 19.98 16.63
CA GLU A 228 0.25 21.41 16.66
C GLU A 228 -0.44 22.09 15.48
N HIS A 229 -1.25 23.11 15.75
CA HIS A 229 -1.94 23.88 14.70
C HIS A 229 -2.67 22.99 13.67
N GLU A 230 -3.38 21.95 14.14
CA GLU A 230 -4.05 20.96 13.29
C GLU A 230 -3.15 20.04 12.46
N HIS A 231 -1.85 19.96 12.75
CA HIS A 231 -0.94 19.01 12.10
C HIS A 231 -0.21 18.14 13.12
N TRP A 232 0.09 16.89 12.76
CA TRP A 232 0.90 16.01 13.58
C TRP A 232 2.38 16.21 13.27
N VAL A 233 3.16 16.61 14.28
CA VAL A 233 4.58 16.91 14.15
C VAL A 233 5.39 15.88 14.92
N ILE A 234 6.38 15.27 14.28
CA ILE A 234 7.34 14.40 14.96
C ILE A 234 8.14 15.23 15.97
N LYS A 235 8.13 14.81 17.23
CA LYS A 235 8.91 15.40 18.33
C LYS A 235 10.17 14.62 18.63
N LYS A 236 10.11 13.29 18.45
CA LYS A 236 11.23 12.38 18.67
C LYS A 236 11.05 11.16 17.79
N SER A 237 12.16 10.64 17.27
CA SER A 237 12.25 9.30 16.70
C SER A 237 13.37 8.53 17.39
N GLU A 238 13.18 7.22 17.58
CA GLU A 238 14.20 6.33 18.10
C GLU A 238 14.16 4.99 17.37
N GLU A 239 15.34 4.41 17.19
CA GLU A 239 15.50 3.04 16.71
C GLU A 239 15.17 2.08 17.86
N LEU A 240 14.38 1.06 17.56
CA LEU A 240 14.01 0.01 18.51
C LEU A 240 14.77 -1.29 18.27
N TRP A 241 14.97 -1.69 17.00
CA TRP A 241 15.72 -2.89 16.60
C TRP A 241 16.21 -2.81 15.15
N ILE A 242 17.17 -3.67 14.79
CA ILE A 242 17.63 -3.93 13.42
C ILE A 242 17.59 -5.44 13.19
N GLU A 243 17.01 -5.87 12.06
CA GLU A 243 17.02 -7.25 11.57
C GLU A 243 18.33 -7.61 10.85
#